data_AF-A0A357NCH1-F1
#
_entry.id   AF-A0A357NCH1-F1
#
_cell.length_a   1.000
_cell.length_b   1.000
_cell.length_c   1.000
_cell.angle_alpha   90.00
_cell.angle_beta   90.00
_cell.angle_gamma   90.00
#
_symmetry.space_group_name_H-M   'P 1'
#
loop_
_entity.id
_entity.type
_entity.pdbx_description
1 polymer ?
#
loop_
_entity_poly.entity_id
_entity_poly.type
_entity_poly.pdbx_seq_one_letter_code
_entity_poly.pdbx_strand_id
1 'polypeptide(L)' 'MTVKIIACEVMKEELLAIAPRQPVEYEFVSMGLHLHPPKLHRYLQEILDRARGYAQIVLAFGLCGGGAGG' A
#
# COMPACT_ATOMS: atom_id res chain seq x y z
N MET A 1 5.57 -5.83 -17.31
CA MET A 1 6.18 -5.64 -15.97
C MET A 1 5.09 -5.16 -15.02
N THR A 2 4.94 -5.79 -13.86
CA THR A 2 3.85 -5.52 -12.91
C THR A 2 4.26 -4.49 -11.87
N VAL A 3 3.34 -3.58 -11.52
CA VAL A 3 3.50 -2.62 -10.42
C VAL A 3 2.69 -3.09 -9.23
N LYS A 4 3.25 -2.99 -8.02
CA LYS A 4 2.49 -3.20 -6.77
C LYS A 4 2.10 -1.87 -6.17
N ILE A 5 0.83 -1.69 -5.82
CA ILE A 5 0.32 -0.52 -5.11
C ILE A 5 -0.14 -0.97 -3.74
N ILE A 6 0.48 -0.44 -2.69
CA ILE A 6 0.10 -0.65 -1.30
C ILE A 6 -0.58 0.63 -0.82
N ALA A 7 -1.84 0.55 -0.41
CA ALA A 7 -2.67 1.71 -0.10
C ALA A 7 -3.51 1.48 1.16
N CYS A 8 -4.00 2.55 1.77
CA CYS A 8 -5.02 2.43 2.82
C CYS A 8 -6.34 1.93 2.21
N GLU A 9 -7.09 1.10 2.94
CA GLU A 9 -8.38 0.57 2.49
C GLU A 9 -9.39 1.66 2.11
N VAL A 10 -9.28 2.86 2.72
CA VAL A 10 -10.13 4.01 2.41
C VAL A 10 -9.96 4.53 0.99
N MET A 11 -8.85 4.21 0.30
CA MET A 11 -8.59 4.61 -1.09
C MET A 11 -8.97 3.52 -2.11
N LYS A 12 -9.55 2.41 -1.66
CA LYS A 12 -9.77 1.22 -2.48
C LYS A 12 -10.70 1.50 -3.66
N GLU A 13 -11.80 2.19 -3.41
CA GLU A 13 -12.82 2.43 -4.44
C GLU A 13 -12.29 3.35 -5.54
N GLU A 14 -11.57 4.41 -5.17
CA GLU A 14 -10.96 5.36 -6.09
C GLU A 14 -9.87 4.71 -6.93
N LEU A 15 -9.03 3.86 -6.33
CA LEU A 15 -7.96 3.17 -7.05
C LEU A 15 -8.51 2.11 -8.02
N LEU A 16 -9.54 1.36 -7.61
CA LEU A 16 -10.17 0.35 -8.46
C LEU A 16 -11.04 0.93 -9.58
N ALA A 17 -11.53 2.17 -9.42
CA ALA A 17 -12.27 2.87 -10.47
C ALA A 17 -11.39 3.26 -11.67
N ILE A 18 -10.07 3.28 -11.52
CA ILE A 18 -9.12 3.66 -12.57
C ILE A 18 -8.71 2.42 -13.35
N ALA A 19 -8.91 2.43 -14.68
CA ALA A 19 -8.37 1.40 -15.56
C ALA A 19 -6.85 1.55 -15.69
N PRO A 20 -6.04 0.59 -15.19
CA PRO A 20 -4.60 0.72 -15.23
C PRO A 20 -4.08 0.49 -16.65
N ARG A 21 -3.09 1.28 -17.08
CA ARG A 21 -2.45 1.16 -18.40
C ARG A 21 -1.44 0.00 -18.50
N GLN A 22 -1.15 -0.65 -17.38
CA GLN A 22 -0.21 -1.74 -17.24
C GLN A 22 -0.69 -2.68 -16.13
N PRO A 23 -0.15 -3.91 -16.01
CA PRO A 23 -0.51 -4.80 -14.91
C PRO A 23 -0.21 -4.16 -13.56
N VAL A 24 -1.23 -4.08 -12.70
CA VAL A 24 -1.14 -3.57 -11.34
C VAL A 24 -1.70 -4.61 -10.37
N GLU A 25 -0.98 -4.85 -9.29
CA GLU A 25 -1.44 -5.61 -8.15
C GLU A 25 -1.66 -4.66 -6.96
N TYR A 26 -2.81 -4.77 -6.32
CA TYR A 26 -3.17 -3.91 -5.18
C TYR A 26 -3.10 -4.69 -3.87
N GLU A 27 -2.61 -4.02 -2.83
CA GLU A 27 -2.66 -4.48 -1.45
C GLU A 27 -3.23 -3.37 -0.55
N PHE A 28 -4.37 -3.64 0.07
CA PHE A 28 -5.08 -2.67 0.88
C PHE A 28 -4.83 -2.93 2.36
N VAL A 29 -4.28 -1.94 3.04
CA VAL A 29 -3.95 -1.94 4.46
C VAL A 29 -5.15 -1.42 5.25
N SER A 30 -5.57 -2.15 6.27
CA SER A 30 -6.73 -1.77 7.08
C SER A 30 -6.54 -0.42 7.77
N MET A 31 -7.60 0.40 7.81
CA MET A 31 -7.64 1.68 8.50
C MET A 31 -7.33 1.50 9.99
N GLY A 32 -7.77 0.40 10.61
CA GLY A 32 -7.53 0.12 12.03
C GLY A 32 -6.05 0.10 12.44
N LEU A 33 -5.13 -0.20 11.52
CA LEU A 33 -3.69 -0.19 11.79
C LEU A 33 -3.12 1.21 12.02
N HIS A 34 -3.80 2.27 11.55
CA HIS A 34 -3.34 3.66 11.70
C HIS A 34 -3.41 4.15 13.14
N LEU A 35 -4.24 3.51 13.98
CA LEU A 35 -4.27 3.75 15.43
C LEU A 35 -3.04 3.21 16.15
N HIS A 36 -2.19 2.44 15.45
CA HIS A 36 -1.04 1.75 16.01
C HIS A 36 0.20 1.87 15.09
N PRO A 37 0.88 3.04 15.03
CA PRO A 37 1.97 3.29 14.09
C PRO A 37 3.08 2.21 14.08
N PRO A 38 3.56 1.66 15.22
CA PRO A 38 4.57 0.60 15.18
C PRO A 38 4.07 -0.70 14.55
N LYS A 39 2.77 -1.02 14.71
CA LYS A 39 2.15 -2.20 14.06
C LYS A 39 2.00 -1.95 12.56
N LEU A 40 1.58 -0.76 12.17
CA LEU A 40 1.49 -0.36 10.77
C LEU A 40 2.87 -0.46 10.09
N HIS A 41 3.92 0.10 10.71
CA HIS A 41 5.27 0.04 10.19
C HIS A 41 5.74 -1.41 9.98
N ARG A 42 5.59 -2.27 10.99
CA ARG A 42 5.95 -3.70 10.88
C ARG A 42 5.18 -4.39 9.76
N TYR A 43 3.87 -4.16 9.70
CA TYR A 43 3.01 -4.76 8.69
C TYR A 43 3.43 -4.33 7.28
N LEU A 44 3.72 -3.04 7.07
CA LEU A 44 4.25 -2.53 5.79
C LEU A 44 5.59 -3.18 5.43
N GLN A 45 6.51 -3.30 6.40
CA GLN A 45 7.79 -3.96 6.19
C GLN A 45 7.62 -5.42 5.75
N GLU A 46 6.72 -6.18 6.39
CA GLU A 46 6.41 -7.56 6.01
C GLU A 46 5.86 -7.68 4.58
N ILE A 47 5.08 -6.69 4.12
CA ILE A 47 4.61 -6.63 2.73
C ILE A 47 5.79 -6.40 1.78
N LEU A 48 6.64 -5.42 2.08
CA LEU A 48 7.81 -5.07 1.27
C LEU A 48 8.81 -6.23 1.20
N ASP A 49 9.01 -6.96 2.30
CA ASP A 49 9.91 -8.10 2.36
C ASP A 49 9.44 -9.27 1.48
N ARG A 50 8.12 -9.42 1.29
CA ARG A 50 7.53 -10.44 0.41
C ARG A 50 7.38 -9.98 -1.04
N ALA A 51 7.36 -8.68 -1.28
CA ALA A 51 7.23 -8.12 -2.62
C ALA A 51 8.52 -8.35 -3.43
N ARG A 52 8.50 -9.37 -4.29
CA ARG A 52 9.60 -9.74 -5.20
C ARG A 52 9.08 -9.82 -6.63
N GLY A 53 9.90 -9.43 -7.61
CA GLY A 53 9.55 -9.53 -9.03
C GLY A 53 8.68 -8.38 -9.59
N TYR A 54 8.36 -7.37 -8.78
CA TYR A 54 7.70 -6.15 -9.26
C TYR A 54 8.72 -5.18 -9.86
N ALA A 55 8.34 -4.46 -10.90
CA ALA A 55 9.18 -3.41 -11.46
C ALA A 55 9.19 -2.15 -10.60
N GLN A 56 8.10 -1.91 -9.86
CA GLN A 56 7.95 -0.78 -8.96
C GLN A 56 6.95 -1.13 -7.85
N ILE A 57 7.22 -0.64 -6.66
CA ILE A 57 6.28 -0.66 -5.53
C ILE A 57 5.92 0.78 -5.20
N VAL A 58 4.62 1.08 -5.10
CA VAL A 58 4.10 2.40 -4.76
C VAL A 58 3.38 2.32 -3.42
N LEU A 59 3.82 3.14 -2.46
CA LEU A 59 3.11 3.35 -1.20
C LEU A 59 2.13 4.52 -1.39
N ALA A 60 0.88 4.22 -1.71
CA ALA A 60 -0.18 5.20 -1.94
C ALA A 60 -0.91 5.52 -0.62
N PHE A 61 -0.21 6.22 0.27
CA PHE A 61 -0.76 6.73 1.52
C PHE A 61 -0.88 8.26 1.44
N GLY A 62 -2.07 8.80 1.76
CA GLY A 62 -2.29 10.24 1.89
C GLY A 62 -1.77 10.77 3.24
N LEU A 63 -2.56 11.59 3.92
CA LEU A 63 -2.25 12.08 5.29
C LEU A 63 -2.13 10.95 6.33
N CYS A 64 -2.68 9.79 6.01
CA CYS A 64 -2.55 8.55 6.77
C CYS A 64 -1.12 7.96 6.76
N GLY A 65 -0.22 8.46 5.90
CA GLY A 65 1.19 8.04 5.82
C GLY A 65 2.06 8.46 7.01
N GLY A 66 1.54 9.24 7.97
CA GLY A 66 2.32 9.67 9.14
C GLY A 66 2.90 8.53 9.99
N GLY A 67 2.30 7.34 9.94
CA GLY A 67 2.85 6.13 10.59
C GLY A 67 3.89 5.36 9.76
N ALA A 68 4.17 5.80 8.52
CA ALA A 68 5.23 5.27 7.67
C ALA A 68 6.54 6.09 7.80
N GLY A 69 6.50 7.24 8.47
CA GLY A 69 7.71 7.97 8.88
C GLY A 69 8.40 7.25 10.04
N GLY A 70 9.67 6.90 9.84
CA GLY A 70 10.55 6.34 10.88
C GLY A 70 11.08 7.41 11.82
#